data_AF-A0A099Y173-F1
#
_entry.id   AF-A0A099Y173-F1
#
_cell.length_a   1.000
_cell.length_b   1.000
_cell.length_c   1.000
_cell.angle_alpha   90.00
_cell.angle_beta   90.00
_cell.angle_gamma   90.00
#
_symmetry.space_group_name_H-M   'P 1'
#
loop_
_entity.id
_entity.type
_entity.pdbx_description
1 polymer ?
#
loop_
_entity_poly.entity_id
_entity_poly.type
_entity_poly.pdbx_seq_one_letter_code
_entity_poly.pdbx_strand_id
1 'polypeptide(L)'
;MISHFLKLEWKQFVRSATFGKSIALKILMGFFALYFIVTFLAIGVGGYFILKKEFPDSDPLQLVNSYLLFAILGDLIFRYLMQKLPIMNIKPMLTLPIKKSKLVHYVLRKSSFSFFNIMGLFFYIPFAVVLIKEGYNTAGVLGWLFTMILIIQSANFLNFIINKNNIALGVIGTILLSLIGLQKFDIVDVVGYGGQIFDAIYANPIYSIVGVVVLVVLYQLNYKQLRNQVYLDAAVADKVEEANTSDMTWADKLGDIAPFIKNDMRLIWRNKRTKTVFMMSFLFLFYGLIFFTNPLIIEKMPIMFIFAALFVTGGFTLNYGQFIPAWDSSHYKMLMSQSFRYRKFLESKWFLMVAMTVILYFLSIPYIYFGWDIFLMITAGAIFNIGFNSLFLLYAGSFNRKRIDLTKGGFSNMQGTSATQFLIVLPIMGIPMLLFWGFKALISFNAGIIAIAVVGILGLVLKNYIMNFIEKKYIKDKYAMINAFGKEA
;
A
#
# COMPACT_ATOMS: atom_id res chain seq x y z
N MET A 1 15.07 16.03 -28.31
CA MET A 1 13.62 15.97 -28.03
C MET A 1 13.30 15.25 -26.73
N ILE A 2 13.84 14.06 -26.46
CA ILE A 2 13.62 13.35 -25.18
C ILE A 2 14.18 14.14 -23.98
N SER A 3 15.40 14.67 -24.11
CA SER A 3 16.00 15.60 -23.13
C SER A 3 15.11 16.83 -22.88
N HIS A 4 14.42 17.31 -23.91
CA HIS A 4 13.49 18.44 -23.80
C HIS A 4 12.24 18.05 -22.99
N PHE A 5 11.67 16.87 -23.20
CA PHE A 5 10.56 16.36 -22.39
C PHE A 5 10.94 16.18 -20.92
N LEU A 6 12.13 15.63 -20.64
CA LEU A 6 12.65 15.51 -19.27
C LEU A 6 12.82 16.89 -18.61
N LYS A 7 13.29 17.90 -19.35
CA LYS A 7 13.40 19.27 -18.86
C LYS A 7 12.04 19.91 -18.55
N LEU A 8 11.02 19.68 -19.39
CA LEU A 8 9.66 20.16 -19.14
C LEU A 8 9.05 19.52 -17.89
N GLU A 9 9.30 18.23 -17.68
CA GLU A 9 8.83 17.50 -16.50
C GLU A 9 9.52 17.99 -15.23
N TRP A 10 10.84 18.23 -15.27
CA TRP A 10 11.55 18.84 -14.15
C TRP A 10 10.97 20.22 -13.81
N LYS A 11 10.68 21.04 -14.82
CA LYS A 11 10.01 22.33 -14.64
C LYS A 11 8.61 22.16 -14.05
N GLN A 12 7.83 21.18 -14.48
CA GLN A 12 6.51 20.87 -13.92
C GLN A 12 6.61 20.46 -12.45
N PHE A 13 7.56 19.61 -12.11
CA PHE A 13 7.78 19.15 -10.74
C PHE A 13 8.11 20.32 -9.81
N VAL A 14 9.08 21.16 -10.20
CA VAL A 14 9.52 22.34 -9.43
C VAL A 14 8.42 23.39 -9.32
N ARG A 15 7.66 23.63 -10.39
CA ARG A 15 6.59 24.66 -10.44
C ARG A 15 5.24 24.18 -9.89
N SER A 16 5.10 22.92 -9.49
CA SER A 16 3.83 22.42 -8.96
C SER A 16 3.45 23.14 -7.66
N ALA A 17 2.19 23.56 -7.51
CA ALA A 17 1.69 24.22 -6.29
C ALA A 17 1.83 23.34 -5.03
N THR A 18 1.98 22.03 -5.22
CA THR A 18 2.30 21.02 -4.20
C THR A 18 3.77 20.95 -3.80
N PHE A 19 4.70 21.54 -4.57
CA PHE A 19 6.14 21.44 -4.30
C PHE A 19 6.49 22.01 -2.92
N GLY A 20 5.98 23.20 -2.58
CA GLY A 20 6.19 23.82 -1.26
C GLY A 20 5.38 23.18 -0.12
N LYS A 21 4.18 22.66 -0.38
CA LYS A 21 3.28 22.11 0.65
C LYS A 21 3.61 20.67 1.09
N SER A 22 4.58 20.02 0.47
CA SER A 22 4.91 18.60 0.70
C SER A 22 6.41 18.32 0.85
N ILE A 23 7.22 19.34 1.17
CA ILE A 23 8.68 19.21 1.30
C ILE A 23 9.05 18.08 2.28
N ALA A 24 8.41 18.03 3.46
CA ALA A 24 8.64 16.96 4.45
C ALA A 24 8.34 15.55 3.89
N LEU A 25 7.25 15.39 3.13
CA LEU A 25 6.91 14.12 2.49
C LEU A 25 7.95 13.74 1.42
N LYS A 26 8.46 14.72 0.67
CA LYS A 26 9.49 14.49 -0.36
C LYS A 26 10.84 14.12 0.25
N ILE A 27 11.23 14.78 1.34
CA ILE A 27 12.43 14.43 2.12
C ILE A 27 12.30 13.00 2.62
N LEU A 28 11.14 12.64 3.20
CA LEU A 28 10.88 11.28 3.66
C LEU A 28 10.94 10.25 2.51
N MET A 29 10.34 10.54 1.35
CA MET A 29 10.45 9.68 0.16
C MET A 29 11.90 9.53 -0.33
N GLY A 30 12.69 10.61 -0.28
CA GLY A 30 14.11 10.57 -0.59
C GLY A 30 14.91 9.72 0.39
N PHE A 31 14.61 9.82 1.69
CA PHE A 31 15.21 8.99 2.72
C PHE A 31 14.86 7.50 2.52
N PHE A 32 13.60 7.18 2.26
CA PHE A 32 13.20 5.79 1.95
C PHE A 32 13.91 5.27 0.70
N ALA A 33 13.99 6.07 -0.36
CA ALA A 33 14.71 5.68 -1.58
C ALA A 33 16.19 5.41 -1.29
N LEU A 34 16.85 6.29 -0.52
CA LEU A 34 18.25 6.12 -0.12
C LEU A 34 18.44 4.89 0.76
N TYR A 35 17.56 4.68 1.75
CA TYR A 35 17.56 3.51 2.62
C TYR A 35 17.54 2.23 1.79
N PHE A 36 16.57 2.10 0.87
CA PHE A 36 16.49 0.92 0.02
C PHE A 36 17.75 0.77 -0.85
N ILE A 37 18.27 1.85 -1.45
CA ILE A 37 19.51 1.80 -2.27
C ILE A 37 20.67 1.24 -1.45
N VAL A 38 20.89 1.77 -0.24
CA VAL A 38 21.96 1.32 0.66
C VAL A 38 21.75 -0.14 1.06
N THR A 39 20.51 -0.55 1.37
CA THR A 39 20.20 -1.94 1.72
C THR A 39 20.48 -2.91 0.57
N PHE A 40 20.05 -2.60 -0.66
CA PHE A 40 20.30 -3.48 -1.80
C PHE A 40 21.78 -3.52 -2.18
N LEU A 41 22.50 -2.39 -2.06
CA LEU A 41 23.95 -2.37 -2.22
C LEU A 41 24.64 -3.24 -1.18
N ALA A 42 24.27 -3.10 0.09
CA ALA A 42 24.84 -3.89 1.18
C ALA A 42 24.58 -5.38 1.01
N ILE A 43 23.36 -5.76 0.60
CA ILE A 43 23.00 -7.16 0.32
C ILE A 43 23.66 -7.65 -0.98
N GLY A 44 23.82 -6.79 -2.00
CA GLY A 44 24.51 -7.16 -3.23
C GLY A 44 26.00 -7.45 -2.99
N VAL A 45 26.69 -6.61 -2.20
CA VAL A 45 28.10 -6.82 -1.84
C VAL A 45 28.26 -7.95 -0.82
N GLY A 46 27.44 -7.94 0.24
CA GLY A 46 27.54 -8.89 1.35
C GLY A 46 26.93 -10.25 1.05
N GLY A 47 26.02 -10.35 0.08
CA GLY A 47 25.21 -11.54 -0.20
C GLY A 47 26.07 -12.77 -0.48
N TYR A 48 27.15 -12.62 -1.24
CA TYR A 48 28.09 -13.71 -1.48
C TYR A 48 28.68 -14.27 -0.18
N PHE A 49 29.22 -13.39 0.68
CA PHE A 49 29.85 -13.79 1.94
C PHE A 49 28.85 -14.34 2.96
N ILE A 50 27.64 -13.77 3.02
CA ILE A 50 26.56 -14.26 3.87
C ILE A 50 26.18 -15.68 3.46
N LEU A 51 25.94 -15.91 2.17
CA LEU A 51 25.57 -17.23 1.65
C LEU A 51 26.68 -18.25 1.88
N LYS A 52 27.95 -17.88 1.65
CA LYS A 52 29.08 -18.78 1.88
C LYS A 52 29.28 -19.11 3.37
N LYS A 53 28.91 -18.21 4.26
CA LYS A 53 28.99 -18.42 5.71
C LYS A 53 27.86 -19.31 6.23
N GLU A 54 26.64 -19.10 5.76
CA GLU A 54 25.45 -19.86 6.21
C GLU A 54 25.35 -21.23 5.53
N PHE A 55 25.78 -21.34 4.26
CA PHE A 55 25.77 -22.55 3.46
C PHE A 55 27.17 -22.82 2.86
N PRO A 56 28.14 -23.28 3.68
CA PRO A 56 29.54 -23.44 3.25
C PRO A 56 29.72 -24.39 2.07
N ASP A 57 28.89 -25.44 2.00
CA ASP A 57 28.99 -26.52 1.01
C ASP A 57 28.25 -26.20 -0.30
N SER A 58 27.49 -25.11 -0.36
CA SER A 58 26.75 -24.70 -1.55
C SER A 58 27.48 -23.58 -2.30
N ASP A 59 27.29 -23.55 -3.62
CA ASP A 59 27.74 -22.45 -4.47
C ASP A 59 26.80 -21.24 -4.31
N PRO A 60 27.30 -20.06 -3.90
CA PRO A 60 26.47 -18.87 -3.71
C PRO A 60 25.67 -18.43 -4.94
N LEU A 61 26.21 -18.59 -6.16
CA LEU A 61 25.50 -18.22 -7.38
C LEU A 61 24.38 -19.21 -7.68
N GLN A 62 24.63 -20.52 -7.54
CA GLN A 62 23.60 -21.55 -7.72
C GLN A 62 22.46 -21.38 -6.72
N LEU A 63 22.77 -21.03 -5.47
CA LEU A 63 21.75 -20.77 -4.45
C LEU A 63 20.88 -19.57 -4.85
N VAL A 64 21.48 -18.46 -5.29
CA VAL A 64 20.71 -17.32 -5.82
C VAL A 64 19.84 -17.74 -7.01
N ASN A 65 20.41 -18.48 -7.98
CA ASN A 65 19.72 -18.94 -9.17
C ASN A 65 18.48 -19.78 -8.86
N SER A 66 18.60 -20.64 -7.85
CA SER A 66 17.53 -21.54 -7.41
C SER A 66 16.28 -20.79 -6.92
N TYR A 67 16.44 -19.57 -6.40
CA TYR A 67 15.32 -18.73 -5.94
C TYR A 67 14.91 -17.60 -6.91
N LEU A 68 15.62 -17.41 -8.03
CA LEU A 68 15.34 -16.32 -8.97
C LEU A 68 13.94 -16.39 -9.59
N LEU A 69 13.42 -17.60 -9.86
CA LEU A 69 12.07 -17.76 -10.42
C LEU A 69 11.00 -17.14 -9.50
N PHE A 70 11.09 -17.43 -8.20
CA PHE A 70 10.20 -16.85 -7.18
C PHE A 70 10.40 -15.33 -7.07
N ALA A 71 11.65 -14.87 -7.11
CA ALA A 71 11.97 -13.44 -7.07
C ALA A 71 11.36 -12.68 -8.25
N ILE A 72 11.41 -13.24 -9.47
CA ILE A 72 10.87 -12.61 -10.70
C ILE A 72 9.35 -12.55 -10.64
N LEU A 73 8.68 -13.62 -10.23
CA LEU A 73 7.22 -13.63 -10.07
C LEU A 73 6.76 -12.68 -8.96
N GLY A 74 7.48 -12.66 -7.83
CA GLY A 74 7.25 -11.73 -6.74
C GLY A 74 7.42 -10.27 -7.18
N ASP A 75 8.50 -9.97 -7.92
CA ASP A 75 8.74 -8.65 -8.50
C ASP A 75 7.63 -8.26 -9.48
N LEU A 76 7.14 -9.18 -10.32
CA LEU A 76 6.03 -8.91 -11.24
C LEU A 76 4.72 -8.59 -10.50
N ILE A 77 4.38 -9.33 -9.44
CA ILE A 77 3.22 -9.02 -8.58
C ILE A 77 3.40 -7.66 -7.92
N PHE A 78 4.59 -7.41 -7.35
CA PHE A 78 4.89 -6.14 -6.70
C PHE A 78 4.76 -4.96 -7.67
N ARG A 79 5.30 -5.09 -8.89
CA ARG A 79 5.14 -4.12 -9.97
C ARG A 79 3.69 -3.94 -10.38
N TYR A 80 2.92 -5.01 -10.54
CA TYR A 80 1.50 -4.92 -10.87
C TYR A 80 0.75 -4.06 -9.84
N LEU A 81 1.05 -4.26 -8.57
CA LEU A 81 0.37 -3.57 -7.48
C LEU A 81 0.83 -2.11 -7.31
N MET A 82 2.14 -1.86 -7.42
CA MET A 82 2.75 -0.58 -7.05
C MET A 82 3.06 0.33 -8.25
N GLN A 83 3.44 -0.24 -9.40
CA GLN A 83 3.94 0.51 -10.54
C GLN A 83 2.80 1.10 -11.37
N LYS A 84 2.66 2.43 -11.34
CA LYS A 84 1.69 3.15 -12.17
C LYS A 84 2.22 3.39 -13.57
N LEU A 85 1.36 3.25 -14.58
CA LEU A 85 1.71 3.54 -15.97
C LEU A 85 1.91 5.05 -16.20
N PRO A 86 3.00 5.47 -16.90
CA PRO A 86 3.31 6.87 -17.16
C PRO A 86 2.37 7.58 -18.16
N ILE A 87 1.23 6.99 -18.51
CA ILE A 87 0.35 7.43 -19.61
C ILE A 87 -0.48 8.67 -19.23
N MET A 88 -0.59 9.03 -17.94
CA MET A 88 -1.47 10.15 -17.54
C MET A 88 -0.93 11.53 -17.92
N ASN A 89 0.39 11.69 -18.11
CA ASN A 89 0.98 13.01 -18.38
C ASN A 89 1.12 13.37 -19.86
N ILE A 90 0.75 12.47 -20.79
CA ILE A 90 0.81 12.78 -22.22
C ILE A 90 -0.42 13.55 -22.73
N LYS A 91 -1.53 13.61 -21.97
CA LYS A 91 -2.77 14.30 -22.38
C LYS A 91 -2.52 15.74 -22.86
N PRO A 92 -1.77 16.60 -22.12
CA PRO A 92 -1.49 17.97 -22.58
C PRO A 92 -0.57 18.04 -23.80
N MET A 93 0.14 16.95 -24.11
CA MET A 93 1.04 16.88 -25.28
C MET A 93 0.31 16.44 -26.55
N LEU A 94 -0.93 15.91 -26.44
CA LEU A 94 -1.72 15.47 -27.60
C LEU A 94 -2.25 16.62 -28.44
N THR A 95 -2.37 17.82 -27.85
CA THR A 95 -2.77 19.05 -28.56
C THR A 95 -1.60 19.73 -29.26
N LEU A 96 -0.37 19.32 -28.98
CA LEU A 96 0.84 19.84 -29.62
C LEU A 96 1.12 19.07 -30.93
N PRO A 97 1.79 19.70 -31.92
CA PRO A 97 2.11 19.07 -33.21
C PRO A 97 3.27 18.05 -33.10
N ILE A 98 3.13 17.06 -32.22
CA ILE A 98 4.10 15.99 -31.97
C ILE A 98 3.53 14.67 -32.49
N LYS A 99 4.30 13.96 -33.33
CA LYS A 99 3.89 12.65 -33.85
C LYS A 99 3.60 11.66 -32.70
N LYS A 100 2.43 11.01 -32.73
CA LYS A 100 2.00 10.01 -31.72
C LYS A 100 3.06 8.93 -31.46
N SER A 101 3.72 8.44 -32.51
CA SER A 101 4.80 7.44 -32.40
C SER A 101 5.93 7.89 -31.46
N LYS A 102 6.31 9.18 -31.50
CA LYS A 102 7.35 9.74 -30.65
C LYS A 102 6.90 9.81 -29.18
N LEU A 103 5.63 10.13 -28.93
CA LEU A 103 5.06 10.13 -27.59
C LEU A 103 5.05 8.72 -26.99
N VAL A 104 4.64 7.72 -27.77
CA VAL A 104 4.64 6.31 -27.32
C VAL A 104 6.06 5.82 -27.00
N HIS A 105 7.05 6.08 -27.87
CA HIS A 105 8.45 5.72 -27.59
C HIS A 105 9.01 6.46 -26.37
N TYR A 106 8.62 7.72 -26.16
CA TYR A 106 9.00 8.47 -24.97
C TYR A 106 8.45 7.81 -23.69
N VAL A 107 7.17 7.41 -23.68
CA VAL A 107 6.53 6.72 -22.54
C VAL A 107 7.23 5.39 -22.23
N LEU A 108 7.51 4.56 -23.24
CA LEU A 108 8.19 3.26 -23.08
C LEU A 108 9.66 3.40 -22.66
N ARG A 109 10.37 4.39 -23.19
CA ARG A 109 11.76 4.65 -22.76
C ARG A 109 11.78 5.20 -21.34
N LYS A 110 10.85 6.08 -20.99
CA LYS A 110 10.73 6.61 -19.63
C LYS A 110 10.46 5.52 -18.60
N SER A 111 9.60 4.55 -18.90
CA SER A 111 9.34 3.43 -17.99
C SER A 111 10.58 2.57 -17.73
N SER A 112 11.45 2.46 -18.75
CA SER A 112 12.72 1.72 -18.65
C SER A 112 13.66 2.29 -17.59
N PHE A 113 13.59 3.60 -17.33
CA PHE A 113 14.39 4.30 -16.30
C PHE A 113 13.57 4.60 -15.04
N SER A 114 12.54 3.80 -14.76
CA SER A 114 11.74 3.96 -13.54
C SER A 114 12.49 3.44 -12.31
N PHE A 115 12.11 3.94 -11.13
CA PHE A 115 12.66 3.49 -9.84
C PHE A 115 12.66 1.96 -9.71
N PHE A 116 11.56 1.30 -10.10
CA PHE A 116 11.43 -0.16 -10.04
C PHE A 116 12.45 -0.91 -10.91
N ASN A 117 12.93 -0.32 -12.01
CA ASN A 117 13.91 -0.97 -12.88
C ASN A 117 15.34 -0.75 -12.40
N ILE A 118 15.62 0.48 -11.95
CA ILE A 118 16.93 0.84 -11.42
C ILE A 118 17.20 0.10 -10.11
N MET A 119 16.14 -0.17 -9.34
CA MET A 119 16.33 -0.65 -7.98
C MET A 119 16.99 -2.04 -7.89
N GLY A 120 16.53 -3.01 -8.68
CA GLY A 120 17.15 -4.33 -8.71
C GLY A 120 18.64 -4.31 -9.09
N LEU A 121 19.07 -3.31 -9.88
CA LEU A 121 20.46 -3.19 -10.32
C LEU A 121 21.42 -2.91 -9.16
N PHE A 122 20.96 -2.25 -8.10
CA PHE A 122 21.75 -2.05 -6.88
C PHE A 122 22.03 -3.35 -6.12
N PHE A 123 21.32 -4.45 -6.42
CA PHE A 123 21.67 -5.77 -5.94
C PHE A 123 22.51 -6.55 -6.97
N TYR A 124 22.02 -6.68 -8.21
CA TYR A 124 22.63 -7.56 -9.22
C TYR A 124 24.02 -7.09 -9.66
N ILE A 125 24.25 -5.78 -9.81
CA ILE A 125 25.54 -5.26 -10.26
C ILE A 125 26.62 -5.49 -9.20
N PRO A 126 26.46 -5.08 -7.93
CA PRO A 126 27.47 -5.37 -6.91
C PRO A 126 27.70 -6.86 -6.69
N PHE A 127 26.64 -7.68 -6.71
CA PHE A 127 26.76 -9.14 -6.55
C PHE A 127 27.61 -9.75 -7.66
N ALA A 128 27.35 -9.38 -8.92
CA ALA A 128 28.17 -9.80 -10.06
C ALA A 128 29.64 -9.37 -9.92
N VAL A 129 29.90 -8.14 -9.45
CA VAL A 129 31.28 -7.67 -9.20
C VAL A 129 31.98 -8.51 -8.15
N VAL A 130 31.28 -8.89 -7.06
CA VAL A 130 31.85 -9.74 -6.01
C VAL A 130 32.13 -11.14 -6.56
N LEU A 131 31.20 -11.76 -7.30
CA LEU A 131 31.44 -13.06 -7.93
C LEU A 131 32.71 -13.08 -8.79
N ILE A 132 32.91 -12.05 -9.62
CA ILE A 132 34.12 -11.94 -10.46
C ILE A 132 35.38 -11.84 -9.59
N LYS A 133 35.34 -11.07 -8.50
CA LYS A 133 36.48 -10.94 -7.56
C LYS A 133 36.81 -12.25 -6.86
N GLU A 134 35.80 -13.06 -6.58
CA GLU A 134 35.91 -14.32 -5.86
C GLU A 134 36.19 -15.51 -6.80
N GLY A 135 36.56 -15.24 -8.06
CA GLY A 135 37.10 -16.24 -8.99
C GLY A 135 36.09 -16.87 -9.96
N TYR A 136 34.86 -16.36 -10.04
CA TYR A 136 33.87 -16.86 -11.01
C TYR A 136 34.25 -16.47 -12.44
N ASN A 137 33.81 -17.28 -13.41
CA ASN A 137 34.06 -17.02 -14.83
C ASN A 137 33.41 -15.70 -15.26
N THR A 138 34.23 -14.74 -15.69
CA THR A 138 33.76 -13.38 -16.00
C THR A 138 32.72 -13.35 -17.12
N ALA A 139 32.88 -14.16 -18.17
CA ALA A 139 31.91 -14.21 -19.27
C ALA A 139 30.56 -14.77 -18.81
N GLY A 140 30.60 -15.83 -17.99
CA GLY A 140 29.43 -16.41 -17.34
C GLY A 140 28.68 -15.40 -16.47
N VAL A 141 29.40 -14.70 -15.57
CA VAL A 141 28.80 -13.69 -14.69
C VAL A 141 28.20 -12.53 -15.49
N LEU A 142 28.89 -12.06 -16.54
CA LEU A 142 28.38 -10.97 -17.37
C LEU A 142 27.14 -11.39 -18.18
N GLY A 143 27.10 -12.62 -18.71
CA GLY A 143 25.91 -13.19 -19.35
C GLY A 143 24.73 -13.29 -18.39
N TRP A 144 24.97 -13.77 -17.18
CA TRP A 144 23.98 -13.81 -16.12
C TRP A 144 23.47 -12.41 -15.74
N LEU A 145 24.36 -11.44 -15.51
CA LEU A 145 24.00 -10.05 -15.17
C LEU A 145 23.19 -9.40 -16.30
N PHE A 146 23.61 -9.60 -17.54
CA PHE A 146 22.89 -9.10 -18.71
C PHE A 146 21.47 -9.69 -18.78
N THR A 147 21.32 -10.98 -18.49
CA THR A 147 20.00 -11.64 -18.39
C THR A 147 19.14 -11.02 -17.29
N MET A 148 19.69 -10.74 -16.11
CA MET A 148 18.93 -10.09 -15.02
C MET A 148 18.42 -8.72 -15.45
N ILE A 149 19.24 -7.93 -16.14
CA ILE A 149 18.82 -6.62 -16.71
C ILE A 149 17.68 -6.82 -17.72
N LEU A 150 17.78 -7.80 -18.62
CA LEU A 150 16.75 -8.09 -19.61
C LEU A 150 15.43 -8.55 -18.97
N ILE A 151 15.49 -9.34 -17.91
CA ILE A 151 14.32 -9.81 -17.16
C ILE A 151 13.64 -8.64 -16.45
N ILE A 152 14.38 -7.76 -15.78
CA ILE A 152 13.83 -6.54 -15.13
C ILE A 152 13.06 -5.69 -16.16
N GLN A 153 13.67 -5.50 -17.34
CA GLN A 153 13.08 -4.71 -18.41
C GLN A 153 11.86 -5.41 -19.03
N SER A 154 11.91 -6.73 -19.18
CA SER A 154 10.80 -7.55 -19.66
C SER A 154 9.64 -7.52 -18.67
N ALA A 155 9.90 -7.67 -17.36
CA ALA A 155 8.90 -7.57 -16.30
C ALA A 155 8.21 -6.20 -16.31
N ASN A 156 8.96 -5.11 -16.54
CA ASN A 156 8.38 -3.78 -16.70
C ASN A 156 7.38 -3.71 -17.87
N PHE A 157 7.76 -4.21 -19.06
CA PHE A 157 6.89 -4.16 -20.23
C PHE A 157 5.74 -5.16 -20.16
N LEU A 158 5.96 -6.35 -19.59
CA LEU A 158 4.90 -7.31 -19.31
C LEU A 158 3.87 -6.70 -18.38
N ASN A 159 4.33 -6.06 -17.29
CA ASN A 159 3.46 -5.35 -16.35
C ASN A 159 2.58 -4.33 -17.10
N PHE A 160 3.12 -3.59 -18.07
CA PHE A 160 2.34 -2.60 -18.82
C PHE A 160 1.17 -3.20 -19.62
N ILE A 161 1.33 -4.41 -20.12
CA ILE A 161 0.30 -5.13 -20.87
C ILE A 161 -0.80 -5.63 -19.94
N ILE A 162 -0.41 -6.21 -18.79
CA ILE A 162 -1.34 -6.85 -17.86
C ILE A 162 -1.99 -5.88 -16.87
N ASN A 163 -1.41 -4.70 -16.62
CA ASN A 163 -1.86 -3.79 -15.57
C ASN A 163 -3.34 -3.40 -15.76
N LYS A 164 -4.11 -3.45 -14.67
CA LYS A 164 -5.59 -3.29 -14.58
C LYS A 164 -6.42 -4.50 -15.01
N ASN A 165 -5.83 -5.60 -15.45
CA ASN A 165 -6.53 -6.86 -15.65
C ASN A 165 -6.47 -7.72 -14.37
N ASN A 166 -7.55 -7.71 -13.58
CA ASN A 166 -7.63 -8.47 -12.33
C ASN A 166 -7.46 -9.98 -12.54
N ILE A 167 -7.84 -10.52 -13.71
CA ILE A 167 -7.63 -11.94 -14.04
C ILE A 167 -6.14 -12.24 -14.15
N ALA A 168 -5.37 -11.34 -14.77
CA ALA A 168 -3.92 -11.52 -14.91
C ALA A 168 -3.21 -11.53 -13.54
N LEU A 169 -3.61 -10.64 -12.61
CA LEU A 169 -3.09 -10.70 -11.23
C LEU A 169 -3.48 -12.01 -10.54
N GLY A 170 -4.74 -12.46 -10.70
CA GLY A 170 -5.21 -13.72 -10.14
C GLY A 170 -4.36 -14.90 -10.64
N VAL A 171 -4.15 -14.99 -11.94
CA VAL A 171 -3.34 -16.05 -12.57
C VAL A 171 -1.89 -16.03 -12.08
N ILE A 172 -1.23 -14.87 -12.06
CA ILE A 172 0.18 -14.78 -11.60
C ILE A 172 0.27 -15.13 -10.11
N GLY A 173 -0.67 -14.67 -9.29
CA GLY A 173 -0.73 -14.98 -7.87
C GLY A 173 -0.96 -16.47 -7.61
N THR A 174 -1.90 -17.09 -8.34
CA THR A 174 -2.15 -18.53 -8.27
C THR A 174 -0.92 -19.32 -8.70
N ILE A 175 -0.25 -18.96 -9.80
CA ILE A 175 0.99 -19.61 -10.24
C ILE A 175 2.05 -19.55 -9.13
N LEU A 176 2.29 -18.37 -8.54
CA LEU A 176 3.28 -18.22 -7.47
C LEU A 176 2.93 -19.08 -6.24
N LEU A 177 1.67 -19.04 -5.79
CA LEU A 177 1.22 -19.84 -4.64
C LEU A 177 1.28 -21.35 -4.92
N SER A 178 0.93 -21.77 -6.14
CA SER A 178 1.06 -23.16 -6.57
C SER A 178 2.52 -23.61 -6.59
N LEU A 179 3.45 -22.80 -7.11
CA LEU A 179 4.88 -23.12 -7.10
C LEU A 179 5.44 -23.21 -5.68
N ILE A 180 5.04 -22.29 -4.79
CA ILE A 180 5.43 -22.35 -3.36
C ILE A 180 4.85 -23.61 -2.70
N GLY A 181 3.59 -23.95 -3.01
CA GLY A 181 2.96 -25.17 -2.51
C GLY A 181 3.68 -26.43 -2.99
N LEU A 182 3.97 -26.53 -4.29
CA LEU A 182 4.68 -27.67 -4.88
C LEU A 182 6.05 -27.88 -4.24
N GLN A 183 6.81 -26.81 -4.00
CA GLN A 183 8.09 -26.89 -3.30
C GLN A 183 7.91 -27.28 -1.83
N LYS A 184 6.96 -26.66 -1.11
CA LYS A 184 6.80 -26.84 0.35
C LYS A 184 6.25 -28.22 0.73
N PHE A 185 5.46 -28.83 -0.16
CA PHE A 185 4.94 -30.19 0.00
C PHE A 185 5.83 -31.25 -0.64
N ASP A 186 7.05 -30.87 -1.08
CA ASP A 186 8.03 -31.75 -1.73
C ASP A 186 7.45 -32.56 -2.91
N ILE A 187 6.46 -32.01 -3.62
CA ILE A 187 5.81 -32.66 -4.77
C ILE A 187 6.69 -32.51 -6.01
N VAL A 188 7.29 -31.34 -6.20
CA VAL A 188 8.20 -31.01 -7.32
C VAL A 188 9.29 -30.08 -6.79
N ASP A 189 10.56 -30.36 -7.13
CA ASP A 189 11.70 -29.48 -6.84
C ASP A 189 11.75 -28.28 -7.80
N VAL A 190 10.84 -27.33 -7.58
CA VAL A 190 10.74 -26.09 -8.34
C VAL A 190 12.03 -25.26 -8.23
N VAL A 191 12.66 -25.29 -7.06
CA VAL A 191 13.92 -24.58 -6.75
C VAL A 191 15.05 -25.13 -7.62
N GLY A 192 15.21 -26.45 -7.71
CA GLY A 192 16.20 -27.09 -8.57
C GLY A 192 15.97 -26.83 -10.06
N TYR A 193 14.74 -27.06 -10.57
CA TYR A 193 14.43 -26.81 -11.98
C TYR A 193 14.55 -25.32 -12.36
N GLY A 194 14.16 -24.42 -11.46
CA GLY A 194 14.28 -22.98 -11.65
C GLY A 194 15.74 -22.53 -11.72
N GLY A 195 16.59 -23.06 -10.85
CA GLY A 195 18.03 -22.77 -10.81
C GLY A 195 18.75 -23.16 -12.09
N GLN A 196 18.46 -24.36 -12.61
CA GLN A 196 19.10 -24.89 -13.83
C GLN A 196 18.99 -23.96 -15.04
N ILE A 197 17.88 -23.21 -15.17
CA ILE A 197 17.70 -22.25 -16.27
C ILE A 197 18.78 -21.16 -16.21
N PHE A 198 19.06 -20.63 -15.02
CA PHE A 198 20.01 -19.54 -14.83
C PHE A 198 21.46 -20.04 -14.77
N ASP A 199 21.66 -21.25 -14.25
CA ASP A 199 22.96 -21.94 -14.30
C ASP A 199 23.38 -22.23 -15.74
N ALA A 200 22.44 -22.65 -16.60
CA ALA A 200 22.70 -22.85 -18.02
C ALA A 200 23.16 -21.56 -18.73
N ILE A 201 22.60 -20.41 -18.33
CA ILE A 201 23.00 -19.10 -18.87
C ILE A 201 24.39 -18.70 -18.38
N TYR A 202 24.72 -18.98 -17.11
CA TYR A 202 26.07 -18.77 -16.60
C TYR A 202 27.09 -19.67 -17.32
N ALA A 203 26.75 -20.95 -17.55
CA ALA A 203 27.59 -21.89 -18.27
C ALA A 203 27.75 -21.52 -19.75
N ASN A 204 26.68 -21.03 -20.40
CA ASN A 204 26.69 -20.57 -21.77
C ASN A 204 25.97 -19.21 -21.92
N PRO A 205 26.73 -18.09 -21.85
CA PRO A 205 26.20 -16.73 -21.95
C PRO A 205 25.36 -16.43 -23.18
N ILE A 206 25.46 -17.23 -24.24
CA ILE A 206 24.68 -17.02 -25.47
C ILE A 206 23.17 -17.17 -25.24
N TYR A 207 22.76 -17.95 -24.23
CA TYR A 207 21.36 -18.14 -23.89
C TYR A 207 20.67 -16.86 -23.41
N SER A 208 21.43 -15.84 -23.00
CA SER A 208 20.88 -14.50 -22.71
C SER A 208 20.17 -13.85 -23.92
N ILE A 209 20.46 -14.29 -25.15
CA ILE A 209 19.78 -13.83 -26.37
C ILE A 209 18.27 -14.10 -26.30
N VAL A 210 17.83 -15.18 -25.64
CA VAL A 210 16.41 -15.47 -25.44
C VAL A 210 15.72 -14.30 -24.72
N GLY A 211 16.38 -13.71 -23.72
CA GLY A 211 15.89 -12.53 -23.01
C GLY A 211 15.75 -11.30 -23.93
N VAL A 212 16.64 -11.14 -24.91
CA VAL A 212 16.56 -10.05 -25.90
C VAL A 212 15.32 -10.22 -26.78
N VAL A 213 15.06 -11.44 -27.26
CA VAL A 213 13.89 -11.75 -28.08
C VAL A 213 12.60 -11.44 -27.29
N VAL A 214 12.50 -11.92 -26.06
CA VAL A 214 11.35 -11.65 -25.17
C VAL A 214 11.15 -10.15 -24.98
N LEU A 215 12.22 -9.42 -24.69
CA LEU A 215 12.16 -7.97 -24.49
C LEU A 215 11.65 -7.23 -25.73
N VAL A 216 12.15 -7.58 -26.93
CA VAL A 216 11.74 -6.97 -28.19
C VAL A 216 10.27 -7.23 -28.48
N VAL A 217 9.80 -8.47 -28.30
CA VAL A 217 8.39 -8.84 -28.48
C VAL A 217 7.51 -8.02 -27.54
N LEU A 218 7.83 -7.98 -26.24
CA LEU A 218 7.06 -7.21 -25.25
C LEU A 218 7.06 -5.72 -25.57
N TYR A 219 8.17 -5.16 -26.03
CA TYR A 219 8.26 -3.77 -26.45
C TYR A 219 7.33 -3.47 -27.63
N GLN A 220 7.32 -4.34 -28.65
CA GLN A 220 6.48 -4.17 -29.84
C GLN A 220 4.99 -4.29 -29.51
N LEU A 221 4.60 -5.27 -28.68
CA LEU A 221 3.22 -5.44 -28.22
C LEU A 221 2.74 -4.19 -27.47
N ASN A 222 3.56 -3.69 -26.55
CA ASN A 222 3.28 -2.44 -25.82
C ASN A 222 3.14 -1.24 -26.75
N TYR A 223 4.04 -1.11 -27.73
CA TYR A 223 4.00 -0.02 -28.69
C TYR A 223 2.70 -0.03 -29.49
N LYS A 224 2.28 -1.20 -29.98
CA LYS A 224 1.01 -1.38 -30.71
C LYS A 224 -0.18 -1.02 -29.83
N GLN A 225 -0.23 -1.53 -28.60
CA GLN A 225 -1.30 -1.25 -27.64
C GLN A 225 -1.41 0.23 -27.29
N LEU A 226 -0.30 0.87 -26.91
CA LEU A 226 -0.29 2.28 -26.53
C LEU A 226 -0.64 3.18 -27.71
N ARG A 227 -0.10 2.92 -28.91
CA ARG A 227 -0.43 3.70 -30.10
C ARG A 227 -1.92 3.69 -30.41
N ASN A 228 -2.60 2.58 -30.13
CA ASN A 228 -4.04 2.42 -30.31
C ASN A 228 -4.89 3.04 -29.18
N GLN A 229 -4.30 3.39 -28.04
CA GLN A 229 -5.01 3.99 -26.91
C GLN A 229 -4.82 5.51 -26.80
N VAL A 230 -3.89 6.08 -27.56
CA VAL A 230 -3.61 7.52 -27.60
C VAL A 230 -4.57 8.23 -28.57
N TYR A 231 -5.85 8.27 -28.18
CA TYR A 231 -6.90 9.06 -28.84
C TYR A 231 -7.55 10.02 -27.83
N LEU A 232 -7.93 11.21 -28.32
CA LEU A 232 -8.61 12.24 -27.53
C LEU A 232 -10.01 11.76 -27.08
N ASP A 233 -10.69 10.95 -27.90
CA ASP A 233 -12.06 10.50 -27.64
C ASP A 233 -12.17 9.55 -26.43
N ALA A 234 -11.13 8.73 -26.19
CA ALA A 234 -11.02 7.94 -24.96
C ALA A 234 -10.78 8.79 -23.70
N ALA A 235 -10.42 10.08 -23.86
CA ALA A 235 -10.26 11.02 -22.76
C ALA A 235 -11.54 11.79 -22.41
N VAL A 236 -12.59 11.71 -23.24
CA VAL A 236 -13.86 12.46 -23.10
C VAL A 236 -15.03 11.54 -22.75
N ALA A 237 -14.98 10.25 -23.10
CA ALA A 237 -16.04 9.31 -22.77
C ALA A 237 -15.98 8.89 -21.28
N ASP A 238 -16.69 9.60 -20.42
CA ASP A 238 -17.03 9.08 -19.10
C ASP A 238 -17.88 7.81 -19.27
N LYS A 239 -17.36 6.68 -18.81
CA LYS A 239 -18.17 5.46 -18.69
C LYS A 239 -19.23 5.71 -17.62
N VAL A 240 -20.46 5.94 -18.05
CA VAL A 240 -21.62 5.98 -17.16
C VAL A 240 -21.95 4.52 -16.80
N GLU A 241 -21.45 4.06 -15.66
CA GLU A 241 -21.96 2.82 -15.07
C GLU A 241 -23.34 3.12 -14.44
N GLU A 242 -24.36 2.37 -14.85
CA GLU A 242 -25.70 2.44 -14.24
C GLU A 242 -25.61 2.13 -12.73
N ALA A 243 -26.22 2.99 -11.93
CA ALA A 243 -26.23 2.84 -10.48
C ALA A 243 -27.23 1.76 -10.08
N ASN A 244 -26.74 0.59 -9.66
CA ASN A 244 -27.55 -0.38 -8.93
C ASN A 244 -27.90 0.21 -7.54
N THR A 245 -29.11 0.70 -7.39
CA THR A 245 -29.65 1.13 -6.10
C THR A 245 -30.13 -0.08 -5.30
N SER A 246 -29.34 -0.52 -4.33
CA SER A 246 -29.80 -1.44 -3.30
C SER A 246 -30.65 -0.68 -2.27
N ASP A 247 -31.89 -1.11 -2.04
CA ASP A 247 -32.71 -0.57 -0.95
C ASP A 247 -32.16 -1.01 0.42
N MET A 248 -31.70 -0.04 1.20
CA MET A 248 -31.10 -0.23 2.53
C MET A 248 -32.13 0.00 3.64
N THR A 249 -33.33 -0.56 3.52
CA THR A 249 -34.45 -0.36 4.47
C THR A 249 -34.10 -0.78 5.91
N TRP A 250 -33.16 -1.70 6.10
CA TRP A 250 -32.68 -2.09 7.44
C TRP A 250 -32.07 -0.92 8.22
N ALA A 251 -31.46 0.06 7.54
CA ALA A 251 -30.78 1.18 8.17
C ALA A 251 -31.74 2.22 8.74
N ASP A 252 -33.03 2.18 8.37
CA ASP A 252 -34.04 3.11 8.89
C ASP A 252 -34.26 2.97 10.41
N LYS A 253 -33.92 1.81 10.98
CA LYS A 253 -33.93 1.56 12.42
C LYS A 253 -32.92 2.42 13.22
N LEU A 254 -32.00 3.10 12.53
CA LEU A 254 -30.98 3.96 13.15
C LEU A 254 -31.47 5.40 13.39
N GLY A 255 -32.72 5.72 13.08
CA GLY A 255 -33.32 7.04 13.35
C GLY A 255 -32.61 8.17 12.61
N ASP A 256 -32.36 9.29 13.31
CA ASP A 256 -31.83 10.53 12.72
C ASP A 256 -30.45 10.39 12.03
N ILE A 257 -29.67 9.36 12.35
CA ILE A 257 -28.37 9.12 11.71
C ILE A 257 -28.48 8.24 10.46
N ALA A 258 -29.63 7.58 10.24
CA ALA A 258 -29.86 6.67 9.12
C ALA A 258 -29.53 7.28 7.75
N PRO A 259 -29.91 8.53 7.42
CA PRO A 259 -29.59 9.12 6.14
C PRO A 259 -28.09 9.21 5.87
N PHE A 260 -27.30 9.53 6.90
CA PHE A 260 -25.84 9.59 6.78
C PHE A 260 -25.21 8.21 6.62
N ILE A 261 -25.67 7.22 7.38
CA ILE A 261 -25.19 5.84 7.26
C ILE A 261 -25.49 5.27 5.87
N LYS A 262 -26.71 5.49 5.35
CA LYS A 262 -27.06 5.11 3.97
C LYS A 262 -26.14 5.78 2.94
N ASN A 263 -25.82 7.06 3.14
CA ASN A 263 -24.90 7.78 2.26
C ASN A 263 -23.47 7.23 2.34
N ASP A 264 -22.96 6.95 3.53
CA ASP A 264 -21.65 6.33 3.74
C ASP A 264 -21.55 4.95 3.09
N MET A 265 -22.57 4.10 3.26
CA MET A 265 -22.60 2.79 2.63
C MET A 265 -22.60 2.86 1.11
N ARG A 266 -23.40 3.76 0.52
CA ARG A 266 -23.40 4.02 -0.92
C ARG A 266 -22.04 4.53 -1.38
N LEU A 267 -21.42 5.43 -0.60
CA LEU A 267 -20.09 5.97 -0.88
C LEU A 267 -19.03 4.86 -0.83
N ILE A 268 -19.11 3.93 0.12
CA ILE A 268 -18.22 2.77 0.22
C ILE A 268 -18.40 1.85 -0.99
N TRP A 269 -19.63 1.50 -1.36
CA TRP A 269 -19.86 0.50 -2.40
C TRP A 269 -19.65 1.03 -3.82
N ARG A 270 -20.00 2.31 -4.07
CA ARG A 270 -19.94 2.94 -5.40
C ARG A 270 -18.53 3.32 -5.81
N ASN A 271 -17.62 3.62 -4.87
CA ASN A 271 -16.30 4.13 -5.21
C ASN A 271 -15.22 3.07 -4.98
N LYS A 272 -14.36 2.89 -5.99
CA LYS A 272 -13.26 1.90 -5.95
C LYS A 272 -12.37 2.09 -4.72
N ARG A 273 -12.02 3.33 -4.39
CA ARG A 273 -11.10 3.63 -3.28
C ARG A 273 -11.66 3.23 -1.92
N THR A 274 -12.86 3.67 -1.59
CA THR A 274 -13.51 3.42 -0.30
C THR A 274 -13.89 1.95 -0.17
N LYS A 275 -14.32 1.30 -1.25
CA LYS A 275 -14.51 -0.15 -1.32
C LYS A 275 -13.22 -0.90 -1.01
N THR A 276 -12.09 -0.51 -1.63
CA THR A 276 -10.80 -1.13 -1.34
C THR A 276 -10.39 -0.94 0.13
N VAL A 277 -10.54 0.26 0.70
CA VAL A 277 -10.21 0.52 2.11
C VAL A 277 -11.10 -0.31 3.05
N PHE A 278 -12.40 -0.40 2.75
CA PHE A 278 -13.33 -1.25 3.48
C PHE A 278 -12.92 -2.72 3.41
N MET A 279 -12.60 -3.26 2.22
CA MET A 279 -12.17 -4.66 2.09
C MET A 279 -10.82 -4.93 2.76
N MET A 280 -9.86 -4.00 2.65
CA MET A 280 -8.57 -4.10 3.33
C MET A 280 -8.71 -4.09 4.85
N SER A 281 -9.77 -3.50 5.39
CA SER A 281 -10.00 -3.52 6.84
C SER A 281 -10.10 -4.93 7.42
N PHE A 282 -10.63 -5.88 6.65
CA PHE A 282 -10.71 -7.29 7.05
C PHE A 282 -9.35 -8.00 6.96
N LEU A 283 -8.44 -7.55 6.09
CA LEU A 283 -7.10 -8.12 6.01
C LEU A 283 -6.28 -7.86 7.28
N PHE A 284 -6.58 -6.77 8.00
CA PHE A 284 -5.96 -6.50 9.31
C PHE A 284 -6.33 -7.53 10.37
N LEU A 285 -7.42 -8.29 10.18
CA LEU A 285 -7.75 -9.42 11.04
C LEU A 285 -6.63 -10.46 11.04
N PHE A 286 -5.97 -10.68 9.89
CA PHE A 286 -4.85 -11.62 9.76
C PHE A 286 -3.51 -11.03 10.23
N TYR A 287 -3.46 -9.74 10.52
CA TYR A 287 -2.23 -9.11 10.98
C TYR A 287 -1.78 -9.69 12.32
N GLY A 288 -2.70 -10.07 13.20
CA GLY A 288 -2.41 -10.77 14.45
C GLY A 288 -1.61 -12.05 14.26
N LEU A 289 -1.89 -12.84 13.22
CA LEU A 289 -1.17 -14.09 12.94
C LEU A 289 0.34 -13.85 12.74
N ILE A 290 0.73 -12.74 12.12
CA ILE A 290 2.15 -12.43 11.87
C ILE A 290 2.91 -12.19 13.19
N PHE A 291 2.25 -11.55 14.17
CA PHE A 291 2.90 -11.18 15.44
C PHE A 291 2.79 -12.28 16.48
N PHE A 292 1.62 -12.91 16.61
CA PHE A 292 1.36 -13.91 17.64
C PHE A 292 2.01 -15.26 17.37
N THR A 293 2.44 -15.54 16.13
CA THR A 293 3.14 -16.80 15.79
C THR A 293 4.66 -16.67 15.78
N ASN A 294 5.22 -15.45 15.89
CA ASN A 294 6.66 -15.23 15.76
C ASN A 294 7.38 -15.35 17.11
N PRO A 295 8.25 -16.37 17.31
CA PRO A 295 8.91 -16.62 18.60
C PRO A 295 9.77 -15.45 19.09
N LEU A 296 10.44 -14.75 18.16
CA LEU A 296 11.30 -13.60 18.49
C LEU A 296 10.50 -12.43 19.08
N ILE A 297 9.27 -12.24 18.61
CA ILE A 297 8.38 -11.17 19.07
C ILE A 297 7.79 -11.53 20.44
N ILE A 298 7.40 -12.80 20.62
CA ILE A 298 6.90 -13.35 21.88
C ILE A 298 7.88 -13.12 23.03
N GLU A 299 9.16 -13.42 22.82
CA GLU A 299 10.15 -13.33 23.90
C GLU A 299 10.66 -11.92 24.14
N LYS A 300 10.92 -11.14 23.07
CA LYS A 300 11.71 -9.91 23.18
C LYS A 300 10.89 -8.62 23.09
N MET A 301 9.67 -8.65 22.50
CA MET A 301 8.91 -7.43 22.20
C MET A 301 7.40 -7.56 22.46
N PRO A 302 6.95 -7.86 23.70
CA PRO A 302 5.53 -8.02 24.03
C PRO A 302 4.69 -6.75 23.81
N ILE A 303 5.32 -5.58 23.68
CA ILE A 303 4.64 -4.32 23.31
C ILE A 303 4.01 -4.42 21.90
N MET A 304 4.65 -5.18 20.99
CA MET A 304 4.16 -5.38 19.63
C MET A 304 2.84 -6.16 19.56
N PHE A 305 2.48 -6.88 20.63
CA PHE A 305 1.19 -7.56 20.71
C PHE A 305 0.02 -6.61 20.86
N ILE A 306 0.23 -5.44 21.47
CA ILE A 306 -0.81 -4.40 21.53
C ILE A 306 -1.01 -3.76 20.19
N PHE A 307 0.10 -3.50 19.51
CA PHE A 307 0.07 -3.02 18.14
C PHE A 307 -0.76 -3.98 17.28
N ALA A 308 -0.49 -5.28 17.34
CA ALA A 308 -1.28 -6.30 16.66
C ALA A 308 -2.77 -6.29 17.09
N ALA A 309 -3.04 -6.27 18.39
CA ALA A 309 -4.40 -6.25 18.95
C ALA A 309 -5.24 -5.04 18.47
N LEU A 310 -4.63 -3.86 18.38
CA LEU A 310 -5.27 -2.65 17.88
C LEU A 310 -5.60 -2.75 16.40
N PHE A 311 -4.77 -3.42 15.58
CA PHE A 311 -5.06 -3.62 14.17
C PHE A 311 -6.13 -4.67 13.91
N VAL A 312 -6.09 -5.80 14.62
CA VAL A 312 -7.05 -6.90 14.46
C VAL A 312 -8.49 -6.40 14.55
N THR A 313 -8.77 -5.49 15.49
CA THR A 313 -10.11 -4.94 15.73
C THR A 313 -10.31 -3.56 15.11
N GLY A 314 -9.24 -2.78 14.96
CA GLY A 314 -9.28 -1.40 14.49
C GLY A 314 -9.03 -1.21 13.01
N GLY A 315 -8.86 -2.28 12.22
CA GLY A 315 -8.53 -2.21 10.79
C GLY A 315 -9.40 -1.19 10.02
N PHE A 316 -10.71 -1.17 10.28
CA PHE A 316 -11.61 -0.20 9.64
C PHE A 316 -11.46 1.20 10.24
N THR A 317 -11.54 1.32 11.56
CA THR A 317 -11.44 2.58 12.30
C THR A 317 -10.16 3.34 11.95
N LEU A 318 -9.01 2.65 11.95
CA LEU A 318 -7.71 3.25 11.65
C LEU A 318 -7.58 3.67 10.18
N ASN A 319 -8.00 2.81 9.24
CA ASN A 319 -7.78 3.09 7.82
C ASN A 319 -8.84 4.01 7.22
N TYR A 320 -10.11 3.84 7.59
CA TYR A 320 -11.22 4.67 7.12
C TYR A 320 -11.34 5.95 7.94
N GLY A 321 -11.23 5.87 9.27
CA GLY A 321 -11.44 7.00 10.18
C GLY A 321 -10.46 8.15 9.98
N GLN A 322 -9.20 7.87 9.66
CA GLN A 322 -8.17 8.91 9.43
C GLN A 322 -8.51 9.91 8.31
N PHE A 323 -9.38 9.50 7.37
CA PHE A 323 -9.79 10.29 6.23
C PHE A 323 -11.17 10.91 6.40
N ILE A 324 -11.81 10.83 7.57
CA ILE A 324 -13.07 11.54 7.84
C ILE A 324 -12.74 13.03 8.09
N PRO A 325 -13.49 14.01 7.54
CA PRO A 325 -14.60 13.90 6.59
C PRO A 325 -14.16 14.01 5.11
N ALA A 326 -12.87 13.85 4.80
CA ALA A 326 -12.33 13.97 3.45
C ALA A 326 -12.93 12.96 2.45
N TRP A 327 -13.49 11.83 2.91
CA TRP A 327 -14.33 10.96 2.09
C TRP A 327 -15.51 11.69 1.45
N ASP A 328 -16.13 12.62 2.18
CA ASP A 328 -17.27 13.40 1.71
C ASP A 328 -16.84 14.68 0.96
N SER A 329 -15.54 14.89 0.72
CA SER A 329 -14.98 16.15 0.21
C SER A 329 -15.60 16.64 -1.10
N SER A 330 -16.07 15.76 -1.99
CA SER A 330 -16.70 16.12 -3.26
C SER A 330 -18.04 16.86 -3.10
N HIS A 331 -18.82 16.50 -2.08
CA HIS A 331 -20.16 17.01 -1.83
C HIS A 331 -20.27 17.69 -0.47
N TYR A 332 -19.13 17.91 0.20
CA TYR A 332 -19.05 18.52 1.51
C TYR A 332 -19.70 19.91 1.56
N LYS A 333 -19.53 20.73 0.51
CA LYS A 333 -20.18 22.05 0.41
C LYS A 333 -21.70 21.94 0.47
N MET A 334 -22.28 20.95 -0.22
CA MET A 334 -23.72 20.69 -0.22
C MET A 334 -24.18 20.15 1.13
N LEU A 335 -23.45 19.20 1.73
CA LEU A 335 -23.78 18.69 3.07
C LEU A 335 -23.83 19.84 4.09
N MET A 336 -22.84 20.73 4.03
CA MET A 336 -22.71 21.83 4.97
C MET A 336 -23.68 23.00 4.73
N SER A 337 -24.46 22.98 3.64
CA SER A 337 -25.55 23.93 3.41
C SER A 337 -26.92 23.41 3.83
N GLN A 338 -27.03 22.13 4.20
CA GLN A 338 -28.29 21.55 4.68
C GLN A 338 -28.56 21.96 6.14
N SER A 339 -29.83 21.87 6.56
CA SER A 339 -30.31 22.29 7.88
C SER A 339 -30.08 21.28 9.02
N PHE A 340 -29.31 20.21 8.80
CA PHE A 340 -29.09 19.19 9.83
C PHE A 340 -28.11 19.63 10.92
N ARG A 341 -28.23 19.02 12.10
CA ARG A 341 -27.28 19.24 13.21
C ARG A 341 -25.96 18.53 12.93
N TYR A 342 -24.85 19.26 13.01
CA TYR A 342 -23.50 18.73 12.78
C TYR A 342 -23.20 17.52 13.67
N ARG A 343 -23.70 17.53 14.91
CA ARG A 343 -23.67 16.40 15.82
C ARG A 343 -24.09 15.06 15.19
N LYS A 344 -25.22 15.04 14.45
CA LYS A 344 -25.77 13.82 13.86
C LYS A 344 -24.87 13.26 12.76
N PHE A 345 -24.26 14.15 11.97
CA PHE A 345 -23.23 13.76 11.01
C PHE A 345 -22.04 13.10 11.71
N LEU A 346 -21.49 13.71 12.76
CA LEU A 346 -20.35 13.13 13.50
C LEU A 346 -20.72 11.81 14.20
N GLU A 347 -21.92 11.72 14.78
CA GLU A 347 -22.42 10.51 15.42
C GLU A 347 -22.57 9.35 14.42
N SER A 348 -22.99 9.62 13.20
CA SER A 348 -23.06 8.59 12.15
C SER A 348 -21.67 8.02 11.83
N LYS A 349 -20.64 8.87 11.75
CA LYS A 349 -19.26 8.46 11.49
C LYS A 349 -18.68 7.66 12.65
N TRP A 350 -18.94 8.10 13.88
CA TRP A 350 -18.58 7.36 15.10
C TRP A 350 -19.24 5.98 15.11
N PHE A 351 -20.55 5.91 14.88
CA PHE A 351 -21.32 4.67 14.86
C PHE A 351 -20.79 3.69 13.83
N LEU A 352 -20.50 4.15 12.61
CA LEU A 352 -19.91 3.31 11.57
C LEU A 352 -18.58 2.68 12.00
N MET A 353 -17.70 3.45 12.63
CA MET A 353 -16.41 2.94 13.14
C MET A 353 -16.62 1.93 14.29
N VAL A 354 -17.52 2.21 15.22
CA VAL A 354 -17.83 1.31 16.34
C VAL A 354 -18.43 0.00 15.84
N ALA A 355 -19.44 0.06 14.97
CA ALA A 355 -20.09 -1.12 14.40
C ALA A 355 -19.08 -2.03 13.68
N MET A 356 -18.20 -1.46 12.86
CA MET A 356 -17.16 -2.24 12.18
C MET A 356 -16.12 -2.83 13.14
N THR A 357 -15.73 -2.09 14.19
CA THR A 357 -14.83 -2.60 15.23
C THR A 357 -15.44 -3.78 15.97
N VAL A 358 -16.75 -3.73 16.26
CA VAL A 358 -17.49 -4.82 16.90
C VAL A 358 -17.54 -6.06 16.00
N ILE A 359 -17.81 -5.88 14.70
CA ILE A 359 -17.78 -7.00 13.73
C ILE A 359 -16.39 -7.65 13.69
N LEU A 360 -15.32 -6.85 13.57
CA LEU A 360 -13.95 -7.36 13.54
C LEU A 360 -13.56 -8.04 14.87
N TYR A 361 -14.04 -7.53 16.00
CA TYR A 361 -13.85 -8.17 17.30
C TYR A 361 -14.50 -9.56 17.36
N PHE A 362 -15.74 -9.72 16.92
CA PHE A 362 -16.36 -11.05 16.85
C PHE A 362 -15.63 -11.99 15.89
N LEU A 363 -15.17 -11.49 14.75
CA LEU A 363 -14.35 -12.27 13.82
C LEU A 363 -12.97 -12.65 14.39
N SER A 364 -12.51 -11.98 15.45
CA SER A 364 -11.24 -12.26 16.11
C SER A 364 -11.32 -13.37 17.18
N ILE A 365 -12.51 -13.92 17.49
CA ILE A 365 -12.68 -15.01 18.45
C ILE A 365 -11.74 -16.22 18.21
N PRO A 366 -11.44 -16.64 16.97
CA PRO A 366 -10.50 -17.74 16.73
C PRO A 366 -9.10 -17.53 17.32
N TYR A 367 -8.70 -16.28 17.64
CA TYR A 367 -7.43 -16.00 18.29
C TYR A 367 -7.31 -16.55 19.71
N ILE A 368 -8.41 -16.98 20.35
CA ILE A 368 -8.38 -17.71 21.63
C ILE A 368 -7.47 -18.95 21.54
N TYR A 369 -7.33 -19.56 20.35
CA TYR A 369 -6.42 -20.68 20.11
C TYR A 369 -4.96 -20.38 20.52
N PHE A 370 -4.51 -19.13 20.38
CA PHE A 370 -3.14 -18.73 20.75
C PHE A 370 -2.97 -18.43 22.25
N GLY A 371 -4.05 -18.46 23.02
CA GLY A 371 -4.05 -18.22 24.46
C GLY A 371 -4.99 -17.10 24.90
N TRP A 372 -5.46 -17.20 26.15
CA TRP A 372 -6.38 -16.23 26.75
C TRP A 372 -5.77 -14.83 26.88
N ASP A 373 -4.47 -14.73 27.17
CA ASP A 373 -3.77 -13.45 27.29
C ASP A 373 -3.84 -12.63 26.00
N ILE A 374 -3.62 -13.28 24.84
CA ILE A 374 -3.71 -12.64 23.53
C ILE A 374 -5.14 -12.17 23.26
N PHE A 375 -6.13 -13.01 23.57
CA PHE A 375 -7.52 -12.63 23.37
C PHE A 375 -7.95 -11.47 24.29
N LEU A 376 -7.47 -11.41 25.53
CA LEU A 376 -7.69 -10.29 26.44
C LEU A 376 -7.03 -9.00 25.92
N MET A 377 -5.85 -9.09 25.30
CA MET A 377 -5.22 -7.94 24.63
C MET A 377 -6.04 -7.46 23.44
N ILE A 378 -6.54 -8.37 22.60
CA ILE A 378 -7.44 -8.05 21.49
C ILE A 378 -8.71 -7.37 22.00
N THR A 379 -9.27 -7.86 23.10
CA THR A 379 -10.44 -7.28 23.76
C THR A 379 -10.18 -5.87 24.27
N ALA A 380 -9.07 -5.65 24.98
CA ALA A 380 -8.66 -4.31 25.42
C ALA A 380 -8.42 -3.36 24.23
N GLY A 381 -7.80 -3.88 23.15
CA GLY A 381 -7.62 -3.16 21.90
C GLY A 381 -8.95 -2.75 21.25
N ALA A 382 -9.96 -3.63 21.25
CA ALA A 382 -11.29 -3.34 20.74
C ALA A 382 -11.96 -2.21 21.54
N ILE A 383 -11.91 -2.31 22.88
CA ILE A 383 -12.46 -1.30 23.79
C ILE A 383 -11.77 0.06 23.57
N PHE A 384 -10.45 0.06 23.42
CA PHE A 384 -9.68 1.27 23.12
C PHE A 384 -10.01 1.84 21.75
N ASN A 385 -10.19 0.99 20.74
CA ASN A 385 -10.59 1.42 19.40
C ASN A 385 -11.98 2.08 19.40
N ILE A 386 -12.94 1.48 20.10
CA ILE A 386 -14.31 1.97 20.23
C ILE A 386 -14.36 3.28 21.02
N GLY A 387 -13.64 3.37 22.14
CA GLY A 387 -13.76 4.49 23.07
C GLY A 387 -12.81 5.64 22.82
N PHE A 388 -11.54 5.37 22.55
CA PHE A 388 -10.53 6.41 22.35
C PHE A 388 -10.28 6.68 20.87
N ASN A 389 -9.87 5.68 20.09
CA ASN A 389 -9.43 5.93 18.70
C ASN A 389 -10.54 6.48 17.82
N SER A 390 -11.77 5.98 17.93
CA SER A 390 -12.91 6.50 17.16
C SER A 390 -13.15 8.00 17.41
N LEU A 391 -13.08 8.45 18.65
CA LEU A 391 -13.27 9.86 19.04
C LEU A 391 -12.07 10.72 18.65
N PHE A 392 -10.86 10.21 18.92
CA PHE A 392 -9.63 10.90 18.56
C PHE A 392 -9.52 11.09 17.05
N LEU A 393 -9.89 10.08 16.25
CA LEU A 393 -9.90 10.17 14.79
C LEU A 393 -10.92 11.19 14.28
N LEU A 394 -12.09 11.30 14.91
CA LEU A 394 -13.04 12.36 14.57
C LEU A 394 -12.46 13.74 14.88
N TYR A 395 -11.84 13.91 16.05
CA TYR A 395 -11.15 15.15 16.39
C TYR A 395 -10.04 15.48 15.39
N ALA A 396 -9.17 14.52 15.10
CA ALA A 396 -8.09 14.63 14.12
C ALA A 396 -8.61 14.96 12.70
N GLY A 397 -9.77 14.40 12.34
CA GLY A 397 -10.46 14.69 11.09
C GLY A 397 -10.82 16.16 10.91
N SER A 398 -10.99 16.91 11.99
CA SER A 398 -11.22 18.36 11.93
C SER A 398 -10.04 19.14 11.37
N PHE A 399 -8.86 18.53 11.25
CA PHE A 399 -7.66 19.11 10.63
C PHE A 399 -7.45 18.66 9.17
N ASN A 400 -8.31 17.79 8.63
CA ASN A 400 -8.20 17.37 7.23
C ASN A 400 -8.52 18.53 6.29
N ARG A 401 -7.59 18.82 5.38
CA ARG A 401 -7.68 19.94 4.40
C ARG A 401 -7.36 19.50 2.97
N LYS A 402 -7.30 18.20 2.69
CA LYS A 402 -7.03 17.65 1.36
C LYS A 402 -8.25 16.95 0.81
N ARG A 403 -8.67 17.33 -0.39
CA ARG A 403 -9.71 16.62 -1.14
C ARG A 403 -9.20 15.23 -1.52
N ILE A 404 -10.10 14.25 -1.49
CA ILE A 404 -9.81 12.88 -1.91
C ILE A 404 -10.58 12.59 -3.20
N ASP A 405 -9.85 12.18 -4.24
CA ASP A 405 -10.45 11.63 -5.44
C ASP A 405 -10.83 10.17 -5.20
N LEU A 406 -12.14 9.89 -5.21
CA LEU A 406 -12.72 8.58 -4.92
C LEU A 406 -12.64 7.62 -6.13
N THR A 407 -12.45 8.16 -7.33
CA THR A 407 -12.43 7.38 -8.59
C THR A 407 -11.10 6.68 -8.83
N LYS A 408 -10.01 7.21 -8.27
CA LYS A 408 -8.65 6.65 -8.39
C LYS A 408 -8.44 5.51 -7.39
N GLY A 409 -8.01 4.34 -7.87
CA GLY A 409 -7.79 3.13 -7.06
C GLY A 409 -6.86 3.34 -5.85
N GLY A 410 -7.15 2.64 -4.75
CA GLY A 410 -6.59 2.94 -3.41
C GLY A 410 -5.16 2.49 -3.12
N PHE A 411 -4.65 1.42 -3.73
CA PHE A 411 -3.40 0.78 -3.26
C PHE A 411 -2.13 1.61 -3.52
N SER A 412 -2.08 2.39 -4.60
CA SER A 412 -0.92 3.22 -4.95
C SER A 412 -1.22 4.72 -4.90
N ASN A 413 -2.39 5.11 -4.39
CA ASN A 413 -2.83 6.50 -4.35
C ASN A 413 -2.70 7.09 -2.93
N MET A 414 -1.53 7.66 -2.63
CA MET A 414 -1.26 8.41 -1.40
C MET A 414 -1.95 9.79 -1.35
N GLN A 415 -2.90 10.09 -2.24
CA GLN A 415 -3.71 11.32 -2.16
C GLN A 415 -4.49 11.33 -0.84
N GLY A 416 -4.49 12.45 -0.13
CA GLY A 416 -5.02 12.55 1.23
C GLY A 416 -3.98 12.28 2.30
N THR A 417 -2.92 11.51 2.01
CA THR A 417 -1.78 11.32 2.92
C THR A 417 -1.00 12.62 3.07
N SER A 418 -1.06 13.17 4.27
CA SER A 418 -0.34 14.39 4.68
C SER A 418 0.55 14.06 5.86
N ALA A 419 1.53 14.94 6.15
CA ALA A 419 2.30 14.85 7.39
C ALA A 419 1.37 14.80 8.62
N THR A 420 0.22 15.46 8.56
CA THR A 420 -0.82 15.40 9.60
C THR A 420 -1.32 13.98 9.84
N GLN A 421 -1.49 13.15 8.80
CA GLN A 421 -1.93 11.76 8.97
C GLN A 421 -0.88 10.91 9.68
N PHE A 422 0.40 11.08 9.36
CA PHE A 422 1.48 10.42 10.10
C PHE A 422 1.52 10.86 11.58
N LEU A 423 1.29 12.15 11.85
CA LEU A 423 1.19 12.65 13.22
C LEU A 423 -0.04 12.10 13.97
N ILE A 424 -1.16 11.85 13.28
CA ILE A 424 -2.38 11.28 13.87
C ILE A 424 -2.16 9.82 14.28
N VAL A 425 -1.35 9.07 13.54
CA VAL A 425 -1.03 7.68 13.85
C VAL A 425 -0.23 7.56 15.15
N LEU A 426 0.63 8.54 15.47
CA LEU A 426 1.47 8.50 16.67
C LEU A 426 0.66 8.38 17.98
N PRO A 427 -0.35 9.22 18.29
CA PRO A 427 -1.17 9.04 19.49
C PRO A 427 -1.96 7.74 19.51
N ILE A 428 -2.56 7.39 18.36
CA ILE A 428 -3.42 6.20 18.20
C ILE A 428 -2.68 4.92 18.58
N MET A 429 -1.41 4.83 18.22
CA MET A 429 -0.58 3.65 18.48
C MET A 429 0.28 3.82 19.74
N GLY A 430 0.86 5.01 19.92
CA GLY A 430 1.81 5.31 20.98
C GLY A 430 1.18 5.31 22.36
N ILE A 431 0.00 5.92 22.54
CA ILE A 431 -0.68 5.96 23.84
C ILE A 431 -0.94 4.55 24.39
N PRO A 432 -1.61 3.62 23.68
CA PRO A 432 -1.87 2.29 24.23
C PRO A 432 -0.59 1.48 24.45
N MET A 433 0.43 1.64 23.60
CA MET A 433 1.73 0.99 23.82
C MET A 433 2.46 1.53 25.08
N LEU A 434 2.44 2.85 25.30
CA LEU A 434 3.04 3.49 26.48
C LEU A 434 2.30 3.12 27.77
N LEU A 435 0.96 3.10 27.73
CA LEU A 435 0.14 2.68 28.86
C LEU A 435 0.49 1.26 29.27
N PHE A 436 0.51 0.33 28.33
CA PHE A 436 0.89 -1.03 28.67
C PHE A 436 2.31 -1.16 29.15
N TRP A 437 3.27 -0.53 28.46
CA TRP A 437 4.66 -0.61 28.87
C TRP A 437 4.87 -0.09 30.30
N GLY A 438 4.29 1.07 30.63
CA GLY A 438 4.37 1.66 31.96
C GLY A 438 3.72 0.78 33.04
N PHE A 439 2.47 0.36 32.84
CA PHE A 439 1.75 -0.45 33.82
C PHE A 439 2.27 -1.89 33.93
N LYS A 440 2.80 -2.45 32.83
CA LYS A 440 3.50 -3.74 32.84
C LYS A 440 4.79 -3.67 33.65
N ALA A 441 5.60 -2.62 33.44
CA ALA A 441 6.88 -2.45 34.12
C ALA A 441 6.70 -2.19 35.62
N LEU A 442 5.64 -1.48 36.01
CA LEU A 442 5.41 -1.07 37.40
C LEU A 442 4.58 -2.06 38.21
N ILE A 443 3.66 -2.82 37.59
CA ILE A 443 2.69 -3.65 38.30
C ILE A 443 2.68 -5.08 37.75
N SER A 444 2.10 -5.30 36.57
CA SER A 444 1.98 -6.62 35.96
C SER A 444 1.48 -6.55 34.52
N PHE A 445 1.62 -7.66 33.78
CA PHE A 445 1.09 -7.79 32.42
C PHE A 445 -0.42 -7.49 32.35
N ASN A 446 -1.21 -8.05 33.28
CA ASN A 446 -2.64 -7.82 33.36
C ASN A 446 -2.99 -6.36 33.67
N ALA A 447 -2.21 -5.69 34.53
CA ALA A 447 -2.40 -4.27 34.81
C ALA A 447 -2.22 -3.41 33.54
N GLY A 448 -1.27 -3.78 32.67
CA GLY A 448 -1.10 -3.14 31.37
C GLY A 448 -2.33 -3.28 30.46
N ILE A 449 -2.90 -4.47 30.36
CA ILE A 449 -4.11 -4.72 29.56
C ILE A 449 -5.31 -3.93 30.12
N ILE A 450 -5.49 -3.97 31.44
CA ILE A 450 -6.56 -3.27 32.14
C ILE A 450 -6.43 -1.76 31.92
N ALA A 451 -5.23 -1.19 31.98
CA ALA A 451 -5.01 0.25 31.76
C ALA A 451 -5.52 0.70 30.37
N ILE A 452 -5.26 -0.09 29.31
CA ILE A 452 -5.77 0.19 27.96
C ILE A 452 -7.30 0.15 27.94
N ALA A 453 -7.88 -0.92 28.50
CA ALA A 453 -9.34 -1.08 28.55
C ALA A 453 -10.01 0.06 29.32
N VAL A 454 -9.45 0.47 30.46
CA VAL A 454 -9.94 1.59 31.27
C VAL A 454 -9.94 2.89 30.47
N VAL A 455 -8.88 3.21 29.74
CA VAL A 455 -8.85 4.42 28.91
C VAL A 455 -9.90 4.37 27.80
N GLY A 456 -10.11 3.21 27.18
CA GLY A 456 -11.20 3.04 26.21
C GLY A 456 -12.58 3.23 26.85
N ILE A 457 -12.83 2.63 28.01
CA ILE A 457 -14.09 2.80 28.75
C ILE A 457 -14.31 4.26 29.15
N LEU A 458 -13.28 4.94 29.66
CA LEU A 458 -13.35 6.37 29.99
C LEU A 458 -13.69 7.21 28.75
N GLY A 459 -13.11 6.88 27.60
CA GLY A 459 -13.45 7.52 26.32
C GLY A 459 -14.93 7.34 25.96
N LEU A 460 -15.51 6.16 26.19
CA LEU A 460 -16.93 5.90 25.96
C LEU A 460 -17.83 6.65 26.95
N VAL A 461 -17.50 6.66 28.23
CA VAL A 461 -18.26 7.38 29.27
C VAL A 461 -18.24 8.89 28.98
N LEU A 462 -17.08 9.43 28.60
CA LEU A 462 -16.90 10.84 28.27
C LEU A 462 -17.28 11.19 26.82
N LYS A 463 -17.79 10.24 26.04
CA LYS A 463 -18.12 10.40 24.62
C LYS A 463 -18.92 11.67 24.36
N ASN A 464 -19.98 11.91 25.12
CA ASN A 464 -20.88 13.04 24.86
C ASN A 464 -20.17 14.38 25.05
N TYR A 465 -19.34 14.48 26.09
CA TYR A 465 -18.52 15.66 26.36
C TYR A 465 -17.48 15.89 25.25
N ILE A 466 -16.73 14.84 24.89
CA ILE A 466 -15.71 14.90 23.84
C ILE A 466 -16.35 15.26 22.49
N MET A 467 -17.48 14.65 22.13
CA MET A 467 -18.18 14.95 20.89
C MET A 467 -18.72 16.39 20.83
N ASN A 468 -19.09 17.00 21.97
CA ASN A 468 -19.47 18.42 22.00
C ASN A 468 -18.27 19.32 21.67
N PHE A 469 -17.09 18.97 22.20
CA PHE A 469 -15.85 19.66 21.88
C PHE A 469 -15.48 19.49 20.40
N ILE A 470 -15.56 18.27 19.87
CA ILE A 470 -15.33 17.97 18.45
C ILE A 470 -16.29 18.77 17.57
N GLU A 471 -17.59 18.77 17.87
CA GLU A 471 -18.60 19.52 17.13
C GLU A 471 -18.26 21.00 17.03
N LYS A 472 -17.94 21.66 18.16
CA LYS A 472 -17.53 23.07 18.18
C LYS A 472 -16.31 23.32 17.28
N LYS A 473 -15.34 22.40 17.29
CA LYS A 473 -14.15 22.48 16.44
C LYS A 473 -14.48 22.36 14.96
N TYR A 474 -15.35 21.43 14.56
CA TYR A 474 -15.81 21.28 13.18
C TYR A 474 -16.58 22.51 12.69
N ILE A 475 -17.45 23.08 13.54
CA ILE A 475 -18.19 24.30 13.22
C ILE A 475 -17.23 25.47 12.98
N LYS A 476 -16.24 25.65 13.88
CA LYS A 476 -15.22 26.70 13.73
C LYS A 476 -14.43 26.57 12.43
N ASP A 477 -14.05 25.36 12.07
CA ASP A 477 -13.21 25.09 10.89
C ASP A 477 -14.02 24.88 9.59
N LYS A 478 -15.36 24.95 9.65
CA LYS A 478 -16.30 24.63 8.55
C LYS A 478 -15.91 25.30 7.24
N TYR A 479 -15.74 26.62 7.24
CA TYR A 479 -15.46 27.38 6.02
C TYR A 479 -14.06 27.11 5.47
N ALA A 480 -13.07 26.92 6.36
CA ALA A 480 -11.72 26.53 5.96
C ALA A 480 -11.72 25.15 5.27
N MET A 481 -12.51 24.20 5.78
CA MET A 481 -12.69 22.88 5.16
C MET A 481 -13.40 22.97 3.81
N ILE A 482 -14.49 23.73 3.69
CA ILE A 482 -15.22 23.92 2.43
C ILE A 482 -14.28 24.51 1.36
N ASN A 483 -13.53 25.56 1.69
CA ASN A 483 -12.57 26.17 0.78
C ASN A 483 -11.44 25.19 0.40
N ALA A 484 -10.92 24.44 1.37
CA ALA A 484 -9.85 23.48 1.13
C ALA A 484 -10.29 22.31 0.24
N PHE A 485 -11.49 21.76 0.44
CA PHE A 485 -12.05 20.69 -0.39
C PHE A 485 -12.54 21.17 -1.75
N GLY A 486 -12.86 22.47 -1.90
CA GLY A 486 -13.21 23.07 -3.19
C GLY A 486 -12.05 23.24 -4.16
N LYS A 487 -10.80 23.17 -3.67
CA LYS A 487 -9.59 23.23 -4.52
C LYS A 487 -9.33 21.86 -5.15
N GLU A 488 -8.84 21.85 -6.40
CA GLU A 488 -8.47 20.61 -7.09
C GLU A 488 -7.41 19.81 -6.30
N ALA A 489 -7.51 18.48 -6.37
CA ALA A 489 -6.77 17.51 -5.55
C ALA A 489 -5.35 17.22 -6.05
#